data_AF-A0AAW2FDT7-F1
#
_entry.id   AF-A0AAW2FDT7-F1
#
_cell.length_a   1.000
_cell.length_b   1.000
_cell.length_c   1.000
_cell.angle_alpha   90.00
_cell.angle_beta   90.00
_cell.angle_gamma   90.00
#
_symmetry.space_group_name_H-M   'P 1'
#
loop_
_entity.id
_entity.type
_entity.pdbx_description
1 polymer ?
#
loop_
_entity_poly.entity_id
_entity_poly.type
_entity_poly.pdbx_seq_one_letter_code
_entity_poly.pdbx_strand_id
1 'polypeptide(L)'
;MDLFPHGSMYNVTLFEYDLLSVTPLQRQLNGGTFLKEIIGNSLKYIIGDIPKERKMMLYSGDARNIVGVLKNLDLWSPHIPNEAAALIFELYFDNDTNTYGIKINYYMGTDNMTIVLSLPNCTDICPLQTLINATIDVIPQNSRSLCGWSTENSMKTKVSSENKESNSSSYNGFVLYQSKNFIFILILLYIVFNI
;
A
#
# COMPACT_ATOMS: atom_id res chain seq x y z
N MET A 1 29.37 -30.11 3.12
CA MET A 1 29.00 -28.75 2.69
C MET A 1 27.54 -28.59 3.03
N ASP A 2 27.22 -27.68 3.94
CA ASP A 2 25.85 -27.45 4.36
C ASP A 2 25.15 -26.59 3.29
N LEU A 3 24.11 -27.14 2.66
CA LEU A 3 23.45 -26.55 1.50
C LEU A 3 22.07 -25.99 1.86
N PHE A 4 21.28 -26.71 2.66
CA PHE A 4 19.90 -26.39 3.00
C PHE A 4 19.55 -27.01 4.37
N PRO A 5 18.70 -26.38 5.22
CA PRO A 5 18.04 -25.08 5.03
C PRO A 5 18.87 -23.87 5.50
N HIS A 6 19.97 -24.09 6.23
CA HIS A 6 20.77 -23.03 6.85
C HIS A 6 22.17 -22.86 6.23
N GLY A 7 22.36 -23.41 5.02
CA GLY A 7 23.61 -23.38 4.27
C GLY A 7 23.66 -22.31 3.18
N SER A 8 24.44 -22.55 2.13
CA SER A 8 24.62 -21.58 1.02
C SER A 8 23.32 -21.12 0.37
N MET A 9 22.29 -21.97 0.30
CA MET A 9 20.99 -21.59 -0.27
C MET A 9 20.29 -20.50 0.54
N TYR A 10 20.45 -20.49 1.86
CA TYR A 10 19.88 -19.45 2.73
C TYR A 10 20.43 -18.07 2.35
N ASN A 11 21.76 -17.98 2.20
CA ASN A 11 22.44 -16.74 1.83
C ASN A 11 22.07 -16.27 0.42
N VAL A 12 21.90 -17.21 -0.52
CA VAL A 12 21.44 -16.89 -1.89
C VAL A 12 20.03 -16.28 -1.85
N THR A 13 19.12 -16.85 -1.05
CA THR A 13 17.76 -16.30 -0.90
C THR A 13 17.76 -14.92 -0.26
N LEU A 14 18.56 -14.69 0.79
CA LEU A 14 18.70 -13.35 1.38
C LEU A 14 19.26 -12.33 0.38
N PHE A 15 20.24 -12.75 -0.42
CA PHE A 15 20.82 -11.90 -1.47
C PHE A 15 19.80 -11.58 -2.57
N GLU A 16 18.95 -12.54 -2.96
CA GLU A 16 17.83 -12.30 -3.89
C GLU A 16 16.90 -11.20 -3.35
N TYR A 17 16.52 -11.28 -2.07
CA TYR A 17 15.69 -10.26 -1.44
C TYR A 17 16.33 -8.86 -1.47
N ASP A 18 17.64 -8.77 -1.27
CA ASP A 18 18.38 -7.51 -1.39
C ASP A 18 18.35 -6.97 -2.83
N LEU A 19 18.60 -7.82 -3.82
CA LEU A 19 18.56 -7.46 -5.24
C LEU A 19 17.21 -6.90 -5.69
N LEU A 20 16.11 -7.34 -5.07
CA LEU A 20 14.76 -6.86 -5.36
C LEU A 20 14.46 -5.44 -4.84
N SER A 21 15.41 -4.74 -4.20
CA SER A 21 15.17 -3.40 -3.63
C SER A 21 16.37 -2.46 -3.73
N VAL A 22 17.33 -2.75 -4.61
CA VAL A 22 18.57 -1.94 -4.76
C VAL A 22 18.28 -0.55 -5.32
N THR A 23 17.44 -0.46 -6.34
CA THR A 23 17.14 0.80 -7.03
C THR A 23 15.84 1.42 -6.54
N PRO A 24 15.68 2.76 -6.63
CA PRO A 24 14.40 3.41 -6.32
C PRO A 24 13.22 2.84 -7.12
N LEU A 25 13.44 2.49 -8.39
CA LEU A 25 12.42 1.88 -9.23
C LEU A 25 11.98 0.50 -8.70
N GLN A 26 12.94 -0.34 -8.28
CA GLN A 26 12.63 -1.64 -7.68
C GLN A 26 11.86 -1.48 -6.36
N ARG A 27 12.28 -0.55 -5.49
CA ARG A 27 11.56 -0.22 -4.25
C ARG A 27 10.13 0.21 -4.54
N GLN A 28 9.93 1.10 -5.51
CA GLN A 28 8.61 1.56 -5.92
C GLN A 28 7.72 0.43 -6.44
N LEU A 29 8.25 -0.45 -7.29
CA LEU A 29 7.47 -1.52 -7.91
C LEU A 29 7.18 -2.68 -6.95
N ASN A 30 8.18 -3.16 -6.20
CA ASN A 30 8.10 -4.41 -5.46
C ASN A 30 7.43 -4.27 -4.08
N GLY A 31 7.66 -3.16 -3.37
CA GLY A 31 7.02 -2.88 -2.08
C GLY A 31 6.13 -1.63 -2.10
N GLY A 32 6.50 -0.63 -2.91
CA GLY A 32 5.91 0.71 -2.86
C GLY A 32 4.48 0.72 -3.36
N THR A 33 4.20 -0.07 -4.39
CA THR A 33 2.85 -0.29 -4.92
C THR A 33 1.90 -0.80 -3.85
N PHE A 34 2.35 -1.72 -2.97
CA PHE A 34 1.48 -2.25 -1.92
C PHE A 34 1.34 -1.29 -0.73
N LEU A 35 2.41 -0.58 -0.35
CA LEU A 35 2.31 0.51 0.63
C LEU A 35 1.31 1.59 0.20
N LYS A 36 1.30 1.94 -1.09
CA LYS A 36 0.31 2.86 -1.67
C LYS A 36 -1.11 2.38 -1.47
N GLU A 37 -1.36 1.09 -1.68
CA GLU A 37 -2.68 0.47 -1.49
C GLU A 37 -3.10 0.55 -0.01
N ILE A 38 -2.20 0.19 0.91
CA ILE A 38 -2.45 0.24 2.37
C ILE A 38 -2.80 1.67 2.81
N ILE A 39 -1.92 2.64 2.54
CA ILE A 39 -2.11 4.05 2.91
C ILE A 39 -3.35 4.62 2.22
N GLY A 40 -3.53 4.32 0.93
CA GLY A 40 -4.68 4.76 0.16
C GLY A 40 -6.00 4.25 0.74
N ASN A 41 -6.06 3.00 1.17
CA ASN A 41 -7.25 2.42 1.79
C ASN A 41 -7.51 3.00 3.19
N SER A 42 -6.46 3.28 3.97
CA SER A 42 -6.62 4.01 5.24
C SER A 42 -7.23 5.40 5.01
N LEU A 43 -6.72 6.16 4.04
CA LEU A 43 -7.23 7.50 3.73
C LEU A 43 -8.66 7.46 3.20
N LYS A 44 -8.98 6.53 2.29
CA LYS A 44 -10.35 6.33 1.78
C LYS A 44 -11.33 5.94 2.90
N TYR A 45 -10.90 5.14 3.87
CA TYR A 45 -11.71 4.82 5.03
C TYR A 45 -12.02 6.05 5.88
N ILE A 46 -11.00 6.89 6.13
CA ILE A 46 -11.13 8.12 6.90
C ILE A 46 -12.12 9.10 6.26
N ILE A 47 -12.07 9.28 4.94
CA ILE A 47 -12.94 10.22 4.22
C ILE A 47 -14.34 9.65 3.90
N GLY A 48 -14.58 8.37 4.17
CA GLY A 48 -15.88 7.71 3.97
C GLY A 48 -16.10 7.09 2.59
N ASP A 49 -15.06 6.99 1.76
CA ASP A 49 -15.12 6.30 0.45
C ASP A 49 -15.19 4.77 0.61
N ILE A 50 -14.72 4.24 1.74
CA ILE A 50 -14.90 2.84 2.13
C ILE A 50 -15.99 2.76 3.20
N PRO A 51 -16.98 1.84 3.07
CA PRO A 51 -18.05 1.68 4.06
C PRO A 51 -17.51 1.38 5.46
N LYS A 52 -18.14 1.95 6.49
CA LYS A 52 -17.70 1.80 7.89
C LYS A 52 -17.76 0.36 8.40
N GLU A 53 -18.57 -0.48 7.76
CA GLU A 53 -18.74 -1.91 8.00
C GLU A 53 -17.52 -2.71 7.54
N ARG A 54 -16.72 -2.19 6.59
CA ARG A 54 -15.47 -2.84 6.18
C ARG A 54 -14.43 -2.66 7.28
N LYS A 55 -14.23 -3.71 8.08
CA LYS A 55 -13.26 -3.72 9.19
C LYS A 55 -11.90 -4.32 8.85
N MET A 56 -11.81 -5.08 7.77
CA MET A 56 -10.58 -5.78 7.39
C MET A 56 -10.44 -5.87 5.88
N MET A 57 -9.21 -5.77 5.38
CA MET A 57 -8.82 -6.09 4.01
C MET A 57 -7.69 -7.10 4.08
N LEU A 58 -7.85 -8.23 3.39
CA LEU A 58 -6.88 -9.32 3.41
C LEU A 58 -6.28 -9.49 2.02
N TYR A 59 -4.94 -9.53 1.98
CA TYR A 59 -4.17 -9.70 0.77
C TYR A 59 -3.32 -10.95 0.93
N SER A 60 -3.53 -11.93 0.05
CA SER A 60 -2.66 -13.12 -0.03
C SER A 60 -1.50 -12.82 -0.98
N GLY A 61 -0.29 -13.16 -0.56
CA GLY A 61 0.95 -12.89 -1.30
C GLY A 61 2.03 -13.88 -0.91
N ASP A 62 3.29 -13.53 -1.20
CA ASP A 62 4.46 -14.33 -0.86
C ASP A 62 5.47 -13.55 0.01
N ALA A 63 6.53 -14.24 0.43
CA ALA A 63 7.58 -13.66 1.27
C ALA A 63 8.17 -12.36 0.69
N ARG A 64 8.27 -12.21 -0.65
CA ARG A 64 8.83 -11.03 -1.30
C ARG A 64 7.95 -9.80 -1.09
N ASN A 65 6.64 -9.95 -0.93
CA ASN A 65 5.75 -8.84 -0.60
C ASN A 65 6.04 -8.30 0.80
N ILE A 66 6.20 -9.20 1.79
CA ILE A 66 6.56 -8.84 3.16
C ILE A 66 7.91 -8.13 3.17
N VAL A 67 8.92 -8.75 2.53
CA VAL A 67 10.27 -8.20 2.41
C VAL A 67 10.23 -6.81 1.76
N GLY A 68 9.51 -6.66 0.64
CA GLY A 68 9.44 -5.39 -0.09
C GLY A 68 8.83 -4.26 0.74
N VAL A 69 7.77 -4.55 1.50
CA VAL A 69 7.17 -3.58 2.41
C VAL A 69 8.13 -3.22 3.55
N LEU A 70 8.72 -4.22 4.22
CA LEU A 70 9.66 -3.97 5.32
C LEU A 70 10.88 -3.20 4.87
N LYS A 71 11.43 -3.53 3.69
CA LYS A 71 12.53 -2.78 3.10
C LYS A 71 12.12 -1.35 2.81
N ASN A 72 10.93 -1.08 2.28
CA ASN A 72 10.48 0.29 2.02
C ASN A 72 10.17 1.13 3.27
N LEU A 73 9.90 0.48 4.39
CA LEU A 73 9.75 1.15 5.68
C LEU A 73 11.10 1.29 6.41
N ASP A 74 12.19 0.78 5.84
CA ASP A 74 13.50 0.66 6.49
C ASP A 74 13.44 -0.13 7.82
N LEU A 75 12.55 -1.14 7.88
CA LEU A 75 12.32 -2.04 9.03
C LEU A 75 12.78 -3.48 8.76
N TRP A 76 13.49 -3.70 7.66
CA TRP A 76 13.96 -5.02 7.26
C TRP A 76 15.15 -5.47 8.10
N SER A 77 15.02 -6.65 8.72
CA SER A 77 16.13 -7.44 9.26
C SER A 77 16.29 -8.71 8.41
N PRO A 78 17.49 -9.09 7.95
CA PRO A 78 17.65 -10.25 7.07
C PRO A 78 17.17 -11.56 7.71
N HIS A 79 16.10 -12.13 7.15
CA HIS A 79 15.60 -13.48 7.45
C HIS A 79 14.79 -14.00 6.26
N ILE A 80 14.38 -15.27 6.28
CA ILE A 80 13.39 -15.79 5.34
C ILE A 80 12.06 -15.79 6.09
N PRO A 81 11.03 -15.02 5.67
CA PRO A 81 9.72 -15.08 6.28
C PRO A 81 9.18 -16.50 6.27
N ASN A 82 8.68 -16.99 7.41
CA ASN A 82 8.06 -18.30 7.47
C ASN A 82 6.76 -18.33 6.65
N GLU A 83 6.33 -19.53 6.31
CA GLU A 83 5.00 -19.74 5.75
C GLU A 83 3.93 -19.19 6.70
N ALA A 84 2.87 -18.62 6.11
CA ALA A 84 1.80 -17.92 6.82
C ALA A 84 2.23 -16.69 7.65
N ALA A 85 3.46 -16.20 7.51
CA ALA A 85 3.83 -14.89 8.05
C ALA A 85 2.99 -13.77 7.43
N ALA A 86 2.76 -12.70 8.18
CA ALA A 86 1.90 -11.60 7.74
C ALA A 86 2.33 -10.24 8.33
N LEU A 87 2.17 -9.18 7.53
CA LEU A 87 2.19 -7.81 8.02
C LEU A 87 0.76 -7.32 8.24
N ILE A 88 0.51 -6.79 9.43
CA ILE A 88 -0.80 -6.33 9.86
C ILE A 88 -0.69 -4.82 10.14
N PHE A 89 -1.44 -4.03 9.38
CA PHE A 89 -1.53 -2.59 9.54
C PHE A 89 -2.88 -2.24 10.18
N GLU A 90 -2.83 -1.70 11.39
CA GLU A 90 -4.02 -1.36 12.18
C GLU A 90 -4.19 0.16 12.21
N LEU A 91 -5.32 0.65 11.71
CA LEU A 91 -5.65 2.08 11.73
C LEU A 91 -6.37 2.44 13.03
N TYR A 92 -5.78 3.35 13.80
CA TYR A 92 -6.30 3.89 15.05
C TYR A 92 -6.77 5.32 14.89
N PHE A 93 -7.79 5.69 15.65
CA PHE A 93 -8.24 7.06 15.83
C PHE A 93 -8.12 7.43 17.30
N ASP A 94 -7.42 8.52 17.57
CA ASP A 94 -7.24 9.08 18.90
C ASP A 94 -8.28 10.18 19.14
N ASN A 95 -9.15 9.98 20.13
CA ASN A 95 -10.21 10.94 20.48
C ASN A 95 -9.67 12.20 21.16
N ASP A 96 -8.52 12.12 21.84
CA ASP A 96 -7.96 13.24 22.59
C ASP A 96 -7.27 14.24 21.66
N THR A 97 -6.55 13.72 20.66
CA THR A 97 -5.85 14.54 19.65
C THR A 97 -6.67 14.74 18.37
N ASN A 98 -7.75 13.98 18.16
CA ASN A 98 -8.54 13.95 16.92
C ASN A 98 -7.67 13.60 15.70
N THR A 99 -6.70 12.69 15.87
CA THR A 99 -5.74 12.29 14.82
C THR A 99 -5.78 10.78 14.56
N TYR A 100 -5.26 10.39 13.39
CA TYR A 100 -5.14 8.99 12.99
C TYR A 100 -3.70 8.50 13.12
N GLY A 101 -3.56 7.27 13.61
CA GLY A 101 -2.29 6.55 13.71
C GLY A 101 -2.35 5.17 13.08
N ILE A 102 -1.20 4.61 12.75
CA ILE A 102 -1.06 3.24 12.27
C ILE A 102 -0.12 2.47 13.19
N LYS A 103 -0.54 1.29 13.62
CA LYS A 103 0.32 0.29 14.24
C LYS A 103 0.67 -0.79 13.21
N ILE A 104 1.93 -1.21 13.20
CA ILE A 104 2.43 -2.24 12.28
C ILE A 104 2.83 -3.44 13.12
N ASN A 105 2.22 -4.59 12.88
CA ASN A 105 2.58 -5.84 13.53
C ASN A 105 3.11 -6.82 12.47
N TYR A 106 4.20 -7.53 12.79
CA TYR A 106 4.72 -8.63 12.00
C TYR A 106 4.46 -9.96 12.70
N TYR A 107 3.52 -10.72 12.15
CA TYR A 107 3.24 -12.09 12.56
C TYR A 107 4.25 -13.02 11.86
N MET A 108 5.03 -13.76 12.64
CA MET A 108 6.14 -14.57 12.13
C MET A 108 5.74 -15.96 11.63
N GLY A 109 4.44 -16.29 11.54
CA GLY A 109 3.97 -17.59 11.04
C GLY A 109 4.09 -18.74 12.04
N THR A 110 5.15 -18.78 12.84
CA THR A 110 5.46 -19.83 13.82
C THR A 110 5.29 -19.36 15.26
N ASP A 111 4.94 -20.28 16.16
CA ASP A 111 4.88 -20.10 17.62
C ASP A 111 3.99 -18.94 18.11
N ASN A 112 3.03 -18.52 17.28
CA ASN A 112 2.18 -17.35 17.52
C ASN A 112 2.97 -16.05 17.81
N MET A 113 4.22 -15.96 17.37
CA MET A 113 5.07 -14.80 17.64
C MET A 113 4.63 -13.61 16.77
N THR A 114 4.29 -12.49 17.42
CA THR A 114 3.95 -11.23 16.76
C THR A 114 4.84 -10.13 17.31
N ILE A 115 5.55 -9.42 16.42
CA ILE A 115 6.46 -8.34 16.77
C ILE A 115 5.83 -7.02 16.37
N VAL A 116 5.80 -6.05 17.29
CA VAL A 116 5.41 -4.67 16.95
C VAL A 116 6.58 -4.00 16.24
N LEU A 117 6.31 -3.40 15.09
CA LEU A 117 7.29 -2.67 14.30
C LEU A 117 7.01 -1.18 14.36
N SER A 118 8.03 -0.39 14.66
CA SER A 118 7.93 1.07 14.78
C SER A 118 8.94 1.76 13.87
N LEU A 119 8.47 2.74 13.11
CA LEU A 119 9.34 3.63 12.33
C LEU A 119 10.27 4.43 13.26
N PRO A 120 11.44 4.87 12.78
CA PRO A 120 12.28 5.80 13.53
C PRO A 120 11.47 7.03 13.98
N ASN A 121 11.64 7.43 15.25
CA ASN A 121 10.91 8.54 15.88
C ASN A 121 9.39 8.33 16.06
N CYS A 122 8.89 7.09 15.94
CA CYS A 122 7.51 6.74 16.29
C CYS A 122 7.46 5.83 17.53
N THR A 123 6.35 5.94 18.26
CA THR A 123 5.90 4.93 19.22
C THR A 123 5.26 3.74 18.49
N ASP A 124 4.73 2.76 19.23
CA ASP A 124 3.99 1.61 18.67
C ASP A 124 2.87 2.02 17.70
N ILE A 125 2.13 3.08 18.03
CA ILE A 125 1.16 3.71 17.13
C ILE A 125 1.85 4.94 16.53
N CYS A 126 2.17 4.88 15.24
CA CYS A 126 2.84 5.95 14.52
C CYS A 126 1.80 6.87 13.87
N PRO A 127 1.90 8.20 14.00
CA PRO A 127 0.97 9.10 13.32
C PRO A 127 0.92 8.82 11.82
N LEU A 128 -0.29 8.75 11.24
CA LEU A 128 -0.48 8.38 9.83
C LEU A 128 0.30 9.32 8.89
N GLN A 129 0.36 10.61 9.21
CA GLN A 129 1.12 11.58 8.44
C GLN A 129 2.63 11.29 8.45
N THR A 130 3.17 10.81 9.57
CA THR A 130 4.58 10.43 9.68
C THR A 130 4.90 9.24 8.78
N LEU A 131 4.02 8.22 8.74
CA LEU A 131 4.15 7.10 7.81
C LEU A 131 4.10 7.55 6.34
N ILE A 132 3.17 8.44 5.99
CA ILE A 132 3.06 8.99 4.63
C ILE A 132 4.36 9.70 4.25
N ASN A 133 4.88 10.56 5.12
CA ASN A 133 6.12 11.29 4.87
C ASN A 133 7.32 10.35 4.72
N ALA A 134 7.40 9.31 5.54
CA ALA A 134 8.47 8.32 5.48
C ALA A 134 8.45 7.48 4.18
N THR A 135 7.30 7.36 3.53
CA THR A 135 7.11 6.47 2.37
C THR A 135 6.92 7.22 1.04
N ILE A 136 6.92 8.56 1.05
CA ILE A 136 6.53 9.37 -0.11
C ILE A 136 7.41 9.12 -1.34
N ASP A 137 8.72 8.90 -1.13
CA ASP A 137 9.69 8.69 -2.22
C ASP A 137 9.63 7.28 -2.82
N VAL A 138 9.17 6.31 -2.02
CA VAL A 138 9.05 4.91 -2.43
C VAL A 138 7.66 4.55 -2.93
N ILE A 139 6.68 5.46 -2.88
CA ILE A 139 5.34 5.24 -3.43
C ILE A 139 5.30 5.63 -4.92
N PRO A 140 4.93 4.71 -5.82
CA PRO A 140 4.83 5.03 -7.24
C PRO A 140 3.62 5.92 -7.52
N GLN A 141 3.81 6.99 -8.29
CA GLN A 141 2.70 7.82 -8.79
C GLN A 141 1.75 7.00 -9.67
N ASN A 142 2.31 6.20 -10.58
CA ASN A 142 1.55 5.28 -11.43
C ASN A 142 2.39 4.01 -11.71
N SER A 143 2.16 2.96 -10.93
CA SER A 143 2.87 1.68 -11.06
C SER A 143 2.68 1.05 -12.44
N ARG A 144 1.48 1.17 -13.04
CA ARG A 144 1.18 0.69 -14.39
C ARG A 144 2.12 1.31 -15.43
N SER A 145 2.29 2.63 -15.39
CA SER A 145 3.21 3.32 -16.31
C SER A 145 4.68 2.95 -16.07
N LEU A 146 5.09 2.78 -14.81
CA LEU A 146 6.45 2.34 -14.47
C LEU A 146 6.75 0.91 -14.97
N CYS A 147 5.73 0.05 -15.05
CA CYS A 147 5.81 -1.27 -15.67
C CYS A 147 5.73 -1.24 -17.20
N GLY A 148 5.67 -0.07 -17.85
CA GLY A 148 5.58 0.06 -19.30
C GLY A 148 4.23 -0.35 -19.90
N TRP A 149 3.19 -0.50 -19.08
CA TRP A 149 1.84 -0.73 -19.59
C TRP A 149 1.28 0.58 -20.16
N SER A 150 0.90 0.56 -21.44
CA SER A 150 0.25 1.70 -22.09
C SER A 150 -1.07 2.03 -21.40
N THR A 151 -1.26 3.29 -21.02
CA THR A 151 -2.49 3.81 -20.43
C THR A 151 -3.59 4.07 -21.47
N GLU A 152 -3.34 3.79 -22.75
CA GLU A 152 -4.17 4.25 -23.88
C GLU A 152 -5.22 3.26 -24.40
N ASN A 153 -5.35 2.04 -23.86
CA ASN A 153 -6.32 1.05 -24.37
C ASN A 153 -7.56 0.81 -23.48
N SER A 154 -7.83 1.64 -22.48
CA SER A 154 -9.05 1.50 -21.64
C SER A 154 -10.14 2.55 -21.90
N MET A 155 -10.00 3.40 -22.93
CA MET A 155 -11.01 4.43 -23.27
C MET A 155 -11.69 4.28 -24.65
N LYS A 156 -11.45 3.20 -25.39
CA LYS A 156 -12.12 2.95 -26.69
C LYS A 156 -12.87 1.62 -26.73
N THR A 157 -13.95 1.50 -25.96
CA THR A 157 -15.16 0.77 -26.42
C THR A 157 -16.40 1.29 -25.69
N LYS A 158 -16.85 2.48 -26.06
CA LYS A 158 -18.27 2.85 -25.98
C LYS A 158 -18.70 3.21 -27.39
N VAL A 159 -19.25 2.25 -28.15
CA VAL A 159 -20.31 2.44 -29.15
C VAL A 159 -20.99 1.08 -29.37
N SER A 160 -22.24 1.00 -28.89
CA SER A 160 -23.41 0.18 -29.27
C SER A 160 -23.29 -1.08 -30.15
N SER A 161 -23.74 -2.23 -29.63
CA SER A 161 -24.92 -2.97 -30.15
C SER A 161 -25.30 -4.20 -29.28
N GLU A 162 -26.55 -4.16 -28.80
CA GLU A 162 -27.52 -5.22 -28.47
C GLU A 162 -27.14 -6.54 -27.74
N ASN A 163 -27.82 -6.71 -26.60
CA ASN A 163 -28.37 -7.93 -25.99
C ASN A 163 -27.48 -9.16 -25.77
N LYS A 164 -27.06 -9.35 -24.51
CA LYS A 164 -27.17 -10.62 -23.78
C LYS A 164 -26.99 -10.41 -22.27
N GLU A 165 -28.03 -10.77 -21.51
CA GLU A 165 -27.98 -10.90 -20.06
C GLU A 165 -26.95 -11.97 -19.66
N SER A 166 -26.05 -11.59 -18.76
CA SER A 166 -25.33 -12.52 -17.89
C SER A 166 -24.97 -11.75 -16.62
N ASN A 167 -25.62 -12.11 -15.52
CA ASN A 167 -25.40 -11.53 -14.20
C ASN A 167 -24.03 -12.01 -13.65
N SER A 168 -23.08 -11.09 -13.56
CA SER A 168 -22.02 -11.16 -12.56
C SER A 168 -21.71 -9.73 -12.08
N SER A 169 -21.93 -9.48 -10.79
CA SER A 169 -21.78 -8.16 -10.18
C SER A 169 -20.30 -7.87 -9.91
N SER A 170 -19.61 -7.35 -10.93
CA SER A 170 -18.31 -6.71 -10.76
C SER A 170 -18.53 -5.25 -10.37
N TYR A 171 -18.24 -4.91 -9.11
CA TYR A 171 -18.25 -3.53 -8.62
C TYR A 171 -17.11 -2.75 -9.28
N ASN A 172 -17.41 -1.99 -10.33
CA ASN A 172 -16.50 -1.00 -10.91
C ASN A 172 -16.58 0.30 -10.08
N GLY A 173 -15.53 0.57 -9.31
CA GLY A 173 -15.35 1.85 -8.61
C GLY A 173 -15.25 3.00 -9.61
N PHE A 174 -16.16 3.96 -9.50
CA PHE A 174 -16.09 5.23 -10.21
C PHE A 174 -14.92 6.06 -9.62
N VAL A 175 -13.85 6.24 -10.40
CA VAL A 175 -12.86 7.28 -10.11
C VAL A 175 -13.41 8.60 -10.65
N LEU A 176 -13.92 9.44 -9.76
CA LEU A 176 -14.20 10.84 -10.06
C LEU A 176 -12.86 11.58 -10.25
N TYR A 177 -12.40 11.65 -11.48
CA TYR A 177 -11.34 12.55 -11.90
C TYR A 177 -11.88 13.99 -11.87
N GLN A 178 -11.86 14.61 -10.69
CA GLN A 178 -12.08 16.05 -10.55
C GLN A 178 -10.84 16.76 -11.08
N SER A 179 -10.97 17.39 -12.25
CA SER A 179 -9.90 18.16 -12.85
C SER A 179 -9.43 19.25 -11.88
N LYS A 180 -8.10 19.42 -11.72
CA LYS A 180 -7.48 20.47 -10.90
C LYS A 180 -7.98 21.88 -11.24
N ASN A 181 -8.55 22.09 -12.43
CA ASN A 181 -9.17 23.35 -12.84
C ASN A 181 -10.46 23.70 -12.08
N PHE A 182 -11.26 22.71 -11.65
CA PHE A 182 -12.53 22.99 -10.98
C PHE A 182 -12.35 23.46 -9.53
N ILE A 183 -11.35 22.90 -8.83
CA ILE A 183 -11.00 23.32 -7.47
C ILE A 183 -10.44 24.75 -7.47
N PHE A 184 -9.64 25.10 -8.48
CA PHE A 184 -9.11 26.46 -8.62
C PHE A 184 -10.23 27.49 -8.91
N ILE A 185 -11.23 27.12 -9.72
CA ILE A 185 -12.40 27.96 -9.98
C ILE A 185 -13.27 28.13 -8.72
N LEU A 186 -13.46 27.08 -7.92
CA LEU A 186 -14.21 27.16 -6.67
C LEU A 186 -13.50 28.03 -5.62
N ILE A 187 -12.17 27.96 -5.54
CA ILE A 187 -11.37 28.83 -4.66
C ILE A 187 -11.45 30.29 -5.11
N LEU A 188 -11.36 30.55 -6.42
CA LEU A 188 -11.51 31.90 -6.97
C LEU A 188 -12.91 32.48 -6.71
N LEU A 189 -13.97 31.69 -6.90
CA LEU A 189 -15.34 32.13 -6.61
C LEU A 189 -15.55 32.40 -5.11
N TYR A 190 -14.98 31.57 -4.24
CA TYR A 190 -15.08 31.79 -2.78
C TYR A 190 -14.41 33.10 -2.34
N ILE A 191 -13.26 33.44 -2.93
CA ILE A 191 -12.54 34.69 -2.63
C ILE A 191 -13.30 35.92 -3.16
N VAL A 192 -13.93 35.83 -4.34
CA VAL A 192 -14.69 36.95 -4.94
C VAL A 192 -15.99 37.25 -4.18
N PHE A 193 -16.60 36.27 -3.51
CA PHE A 193 -17.86 36.44 -2.78
C PHE A 193 -17.71 36.78 -1.28
N ASN A 194 -16.50 36.74 -0.71
CA ASN A 194 -16.22 37.05 0.70
C ASN A 194 -15.28 38.26 0.89
N ILE A 195 -15.25 39.15 -0.09
CA ILE A 195 -14.73 40.54 -0.02
C ILE A 195 -15.91 41.47 -0.28
#